data_AF-A0ABD7GP71-F1
#
_entry.id   AF-A0ABD7GP71-F1
#
_cell.length_a   1.000
_cell.length_b   1.000
_cell.length_c   1.000
_cell.angle_alpha   90.00
_cell.angle_beta   90.00
_cell.angle_gamma   90.00
#
_symmetry.space_group_name_H-M   'P 1'
#
loop_
_entity.id
_entity.type
_entity.pdbx_description
1 polymer ?
#
loop_
_entity_poly.entity_id
_entity_poly.type
_entity_poly.pdbx_seq_one_letter_code
_entity_poly.pdbx_strand_id
1 'polypeptide(L)'
;GGFYLVRGTKSLNPKIIQAWRGDGREVPKLAGLSLREAGRRRCRAEVLDMVVKSGQVEYRLIRRWFAEEKRFCLWMTNLPRAAWSAEQVMSLYRCRWQVELLFKEWKSHNRLKGFVTGEKAIAEGLVWTSLLSLVMKRRVAQSVMSGALSMLKASKNSATWWLPLLEAVAHRALTEIRERLEWAADYLAKNACRTKQRKSIQNRTLEGVLNGLAA
;
A
#
# COMPACT_ATOMS: atom_id res chain seq x y z
N GLY A 1 9.94 -21.43 -1.35
CA GLY A 1 9.24 -20.69 -0.28
C GLY A 1 9.14 -19.22 -0.66
N GLY A 2 8.09 -18.52 -0.23
CA GLY A 2 7.86 -17.10 -0.58
C GLY A 2 8.40 -16.10 0.44
N PHE A 3 8.33 -14.80 0.10
CA PHE A 3 8.65 -13.71 1.02
C PHE A 3 7.39 -13.20 1.74
N TYR A 4 7.55 -12.70 2.96
CA TYR A 4 6.46 -12.11 3.74
C TYR A 4 6.86 -10.81 4.42
N LEU A 5 5.87 -9.96 4.67
CA LEU A 5 6.02 -8.74 5.45
C LEU A 5 4.74 -8.49 6.24
N VAL A 6 4.84 -8.54 7.57
CA VAL A 6 3.68 -8.51 8.48
C VAL A 6 3.94 -7.50 9.61
N ARG A 7 2.87 -6.88 10.13
CA ARG A 7 2.96 -5.99 11.27
C ARG A 7 2.95 -6.79 12.57
N GLY A 8 4.00 -6.64 13.38
CA GLY A 8 4.07 -7.25 14.70
C GLY A 8 3.05 -6.64 15.67
N THR A 9 2.44 -7.48 16.49
CA THR A 9 1.50 -7.08 17.55
C THR A 9 2.26 -6.45 18.73
N LYS A 10 1.53 -5.76 19.62
CA LYS A 10 2.13 -5.19 20.85
C LYS A 10 2.54 -6.27 21.86
N SER A 11 1.92 -7.46 21.81
CA SER A 11 2.20 -8.56 22.72
C SER A 11 3.48 -9.33 22.37
N LEU A 12 3.98 -9.17 21.14
CA LEU A 12 5.14 -9.86 20.60
C LEU A 12 6.37 -9.69 21.51
N ASN A 13 7.00 -10.80 21.93
CA ASN A 13 8.17 -10.78 22.82
C ASN A 13 9.21 -11.87 22.50
N PRO A 14 9.77 -11.92 21.28
CA PRO A 14 10.81 -12.87 20.92
C PRO A 14 12.14 -12.55 21.61
N LYS A 15 13.03 -13.53 21.63
CA LYS A 15 14.42 -13.37 22.07
C LYS A 15 15.25 -12.78 20.94
N ILE A 16 16.05 -11.76 21.24
CA ILE A 16 16.94 -11.13 20.28
C ILE A 16 18.19 -12.00 20.13
N ILE A 17 18.50 -12.40 18.90
CA ILE A 17 19.76 -13.09 18.58
C ILE A 17 20.81 -12.03 18.24
N GLN A 18 20.49 -11.15 17.29
CA GLN A 18 21.35 -10.06 16.86
C GLN A 18 20.53 -8.80 16.60
N ALA A 19 21.15 -7.64 16.75
CA ALA A 19 20.49 -6.36 16.58
C ALA A 19 21.44 -5.34 15.96
N TRP A 20 20.93 -4.55 15.01
CA TRP A 20 21.64 -3.44 14.39
C TRP A 20 20.78 -2.18 14.47
N ARG A 21 21.42 -1.03 14.54
CA ARG A 21 20.76 0.28 14.43
C ARG A 21 20.46 0.58 12.97
N GLY A 22 19.63 1.59 12.73
CA GLY A 22 19.34 2.09 11.38
C GLY A 22 20.57 2.55 10.59
N ASP A 23 21.67 2.92 11.28
CA ASP A 23 22.97 3.27 10.66
C ASP A 23 23.88 2.05 10.40
N GLY A 24 23.36 0.83 10.58
CA GLY A 24 24.10 -0.42 10.33
C GLY A 24 25.01 -0.85 11.47
N ARG A 25 25.23 -0.03 12.52
CA ARG A 25 26.07 -0.42 13.66
C ARG A 25 25.38 -1.49 14.50
N GLU A 26 26.10 -2.57 14.78
CA GLU A 26 25.60 -3.64 15.65
C GLU A 26 25.41 -3.15 17.09
N VAL A 27 24.48 -3.77 17.81
CA VAL A 27 24.16 -3.49 19.22
C VAL A 27 24.24 -4.79 20.04
N PRO A 28 25.46 -5.28 20.34
CA PRO A 28 25.65 -6.60 20.97
C PRO A 28 24.96 -6.72 22.34
N LYS A 29 24.87 -5.63 23.10
CA LYS A 29 24.20 -5.58 24.42
C LYS A 29 22.71 -5.94 24.41
N LEU A 30 22.08 -6.06 23.24
CA LEU A 30 20.69 -6.50 23.12
C LEU A 30 20.56 -8.00 22.86
N ALA A 31 21.63 -8.67 22.44
CA ALA A 31 21.63 -10.11 22.22
C ALA A 31 21.28 -10.85 23.52
N GLY A 32 20.45 -11.88 23.42
CA GLY A 32 19.97 -12.67 24.55
C GLY A 32 18.76 -12.09 25.28
N LEU A 33 18.49 -10.78 25.18
CA LEU A 33 17.34 -10.15 25.82
C LEU A 33 16.04 -10.46 25.06
N SER A 34 14.91 -10.42 25.75
CA SER A 34 13.60 -10.36 25.12
C SER A 34 13.32 -8.96 24.55
N LEU A 35 12.45 -8.87 23.55
CA LEU A 35 12.08 -7.60 22.92
C LEU A 35 11.53 -6.56 23.92
N ARG A 36 10.79 -7.00 24.94
CA ARG A 36 10.25 -6.13 26.00
C ARG A 36 11.35 -5.55 26.88
N GLU A 37 12.39 -6.33 27.19
CA GLU A 37 13.54 -5.87 27.98
C GLU A 37 14.44 -4.91 27.18
N ALA A 38 14.47 -5.05 25.86
CA ALA A 38 15.22 -4.21 24.93
C ALA A 38 14.59 -2.82 24.69
N GLY A 39 13.93 -2.25 25.70
CA GLY A 39 13.24 -0.96 25.62
C GLY A 39 14.14 0.27 25.38
N ARG A 40 13.52 1.45 25.32
CA ARG A 40 14.20 2.75 25.05
C ARG A 40 15.33 3.10 26.02
N ARG A 41 15.27 2.61 27.26
CA ARG A 41 16.31 2.86 28.28
C ARG A 41 17.62 2.17 27.92
N ARG A 42 17.58 0.97 27.32
CA ARG A 42 18.77 0.22 26.92
C ARG A 42 19.32 0.67 25.57
N CYS A 43 18.45 0.99 24.61
CA CYS A 43 18.86 1.49 23.31
C CYS A 43 17.91 2.60 22.83
N ARG A 44 18.48 3.79 22.61
CA ARG A 44 17.75 4.99 22.15
C ARG A 44 17.65 5.10 20.62
N ALA A 45 18.16 4.11 19.88
CA ALA A 45 18.07 4.10 18.43
C ALA A 45 16.61 4.18 17.97
N GLU A 46 16.32 5.06 17.03
CA GLU A 46 14.97 5.20 16.46
C GLU A 46 14.57 3.91 15.76
N VAL A 47 15.48 3.36 14.94
CA VAL A 47 15.30 2.10 14.21
C VAL A 47 16.25 1.06 14.77
N LEU A 48 15.71 -0.12 15.06
CA LEU A 48 16.44 -1.36 15.27
C LEU A 48 15.99 -2.38 14.25
N ASP A 49 16.93 -3.05 13.63
CA ASP A 49 16.70 -4.16 12.73
C ASP A 49 17.39 -5.38 13.31
N MET A 50 16.64 -6.42 13.61
CA MET A 50 17.05 -7.52 14.48
C MET A 50 16.81 -8.87 13.81
N VAL A 51 17.62 -9.86 14.17
CA VAL A 51 17.28 -11.27 14.03
C VAL A 51 16.77 -11.74 15.38
N VAL A 52 15.57 -12.32 15.39
CA VAL A 52 14.90 -12.73 16.63
C VAL A 52 14.38 -14.15 16.52
N LYS A 53 14.19 -14.80 17.67
CA LYS A 53 13.68 -16.16 17.80
C LYS A 53 12.43 -16.21 18.67
N SER A 54 11.40 -16.92 18.21
CA SER A 54 10.21 -17.24 18.98
C SER A 54 9.93 -18.73 18.85
N GLY A 55 10.12 -19.47 19.94
CA GLY A 55 10.13 -20.93 19.90
C GLY A 55 11.23 -21.44 18.97
N GLN A 56 10.86 -22.22 17.96
CA GLN A 56 11.78 -22.75 16.95
C GLN A 56 11.94 -21.84 15.73
N VAL A 57 11.17 -20.76 15.62
CA VAL A 57 11.14 -19.91 14.42
C VAL A 57 12.06 -18.71 14.61
N GLU A 58 12.97 -18.53 13.66
CA GLU A 58 13.84 -17.36 13.54
C GLU A 58 13.38 -16.47 12.38
N TYR A 59 13.36 -15.16 12.62
CA TYR A 59 12.91 -14.19 11.62
C TYR A 59 13.52 -12.81 11.83
N ARG A 60 13.45 -11.97 10.80
CA ARG A 60 13.88 -10.57 10.87
C ARG A 60 12.76 -9.73 11.46
N LEU A 61 13.10 -8.93 12.47
CA LEU A 61 12.18 -8.01 13.14
C LEU A 61 12.75 -6.60 13.11
N ILE A 62 12.03 -5.69 12.47
CA ILE A 62 12.34 -4.26 12.45
C ILE A 62 11.46 -3.57 13.48
N ARG A 63 12.06 -2.73 14.32
CA ARG A 63 11.38 -1.88 15.29
C ARG A 63 11.72 -0.42 15.02
N ARG A 64 10.69 0.44 14.94
CA ARG A 64 10.85 1.90 14.89
C ARG A 64 10.10 2.58 16.03
N TRP A 65 10.74 3.56 16.66
CA TRP A 65 10.10 4.48 17.59
C TRP A 65 9.43 5.64 16.82
N PHE A 66 8.13 5.86 17.04
CA PHE A 66 7.43 7.04 16.53
C PHE A 66 7.21 8.02 17.69
N ALA A 67 7.85 9.18 17.61
CA ALA A 67 7.82 10.17 18.69
C ALA A 67 6.44 10.80 18.85
N GLU A 68 5.75 11.09 17.74
CA GLU A 68 4.41 11.69 17.73
C GLU A 68 3.37 10.76 18.37
N GLU A 69 3.52 9.46 18.15
CA GLU A 69 2.61 8.44 18.65
C GLU A 69 3.07 7.82 19.98
N LYS A 70 4.22 8.26 20.51
CA LYS A 70 4.90 7.77 21.72
C LYS A 70 4.91 6.23 21.83
N ARG A 71 5.12 5.54 20.71
CA ARG A 71 5.05 4.06 20.66
C ARG A 71 6.05 3.46 19.68
N PHE A 72 6.35 2.18 19.92
CA PHE A 72 7.06 1.36 18.95
C PHE A 72 6.13 0.77 17.90
N CYS A 73 6.62 0.73 16.68
CA CYS A 73 6.10 -0.10 15.61
C CYS A 73 7.08 -1.21 15.25
N LEU A 74 6.54 -2.36 14.89
CA LEU A 74 7.21 -3.64 14.67
C LEU A 74 6.83 -4.22 13.31
N TRP A 75 7.80 -4.66 12.52
CA TRP A 75 7.58 -5.34 11.24
C TRP A 75 8.37 -6.63 11.22
N MET A 76 7.69 -7.72 10.87
CA MET A 76 8.25 -9.06 10.77
C MET A 76 8.40 -9.42 9.29
N THR A 77 9.55 -9.96 8.90
CA THR A 77 9.83 -10.32 7.52
C THR A 77 10.91 -11.40 7.41
N ASN A 78 10.99 -12.05 6.27
CA ASN A 78 12.15 -12.84 5.84
C ASN A 78 12.94 -12.17 4.70
N LEU A 79 12.67 -10.89 4.39
CA LEU A 79 13.42 -10.15 3.39
C LEU A 79 14.89 -9.98 3.84
N PRO A 80 15.87 -10.31 2.98
CA PRO A 80 17.28 -10.26 3.33
C PRO A 80 17.75 -8.82 3.58
N ARG A 81 18.49 -8.60 4.66
CA ARG A 81 19.02 -7.28 5.05
C ARG A 81 19.91 -6.65 3.98
N ALA A 82 20.68 -7.48 3.27
CA ALA A 82 21.61 -7.03 2.24
C ALA A 82 20.90 -6.38 1.03
N ALA A 83 19.70 -6.85 0.68
CA ALA A 83 18.94 -6.29 -0.45
C ALA A 83 17.80 -5.36 -0.01
N TRP A 84 17.38 -5.41 1.25
CA TRP A 84 16.26 -4.61 1.76
C TRP A 84 16.64 -3.96 3.08
N SER A 85 16.88 -2.65 3.09
CA SER A 85 17.12 -1.88 4.30
C SER A 85 15.87 -1.83 5.20
N ALA A 86 16.05 -1.51 6.48
CA ALA A 86 14.92 -1.38 7.40
C ALA A 86 13.92 -0.30 6.95
N GLU A 87 14.41 0.82 6.40
CA GLU A 87 13.57 1.89 5.85
C GLU A 87 12.81 1.42 4.60
N GLN A 88 13.46 0.71 3.68
CA GLN A 88 12.78 0.16 2.50
C GLN A 88 11.68 -0.83 2.89
N VAL A 89 11.91 -1.69 3.88
CA VAL A 89 10.86 -2.60 4.38
C VAL A 89 9.69 -1.83 5.00
N MET A 90 9.96 -0.78 5.79
CA MET A 90 8.91 0.07 6.36
C MET A 90 8.13 0.83 5.28
N SER A 91 8.80 1.33 4.23
CA SER A 91 8.20 1.94 3.05
C SER A 91 7.33 0.92 2.31
N LEU A 92 7.84 -0.27 2.02
CA LEU A 92 7.11 -1.35 1.36
C LEU A 92 5.83 -1.74 2.13
N TYR A 93 5.87 -1.79 3.46
CA TYR A 93 4.67 -2.10 4.26
C TYR A 93 3.54 -1.10 4.04
N ARG A 94 3.83 0.15 3.64
CA ARG A 94 2.79 1.15 3.35
C ARG A 94 1.95 0.78 2.11
N CYS A 95 2.46 -0.05 1.19
CA CYS A 95 1.68 -0.59 0.07
C CYS A 95 0.43 -1.35 0.54
N ARG A 96 0.43 -1.91 1.76
CA ARG A 96 -0.76 -2.56 2.33
C ARG A 96 -1.99 -1.64 2.29
N TRP A 97 -1.83 -0.34 2.59
CA TRP A 97 -2.92 0.62 2.50
C TRP A 97 -3.37 0.85 1.05
N GLN A 98 -2.44 0.86 0.09
CA GLN A 98 -2.77 0.96 -1.34
C GLN A 98 -3.59 -0.25 -1.82
N VAL A 99 -3.25 -1.44 -1.35
CA VAL A 99 -4.01 -2.67 -1.60
C VAL A 99 -5.41 -2.56 -0.98
N GLU A 100 -5.53 -2.12 0.27
CA GLU A 100 -6.84 -1.89 0.92
C GLU A 100 -7.71 -0.88 0.14
N LEU A 101 -7.10 0.22 -0.34
CA LEU A 101 -7.80 1.20 -1.16
C LEU A 101 -8.24 0.63 -2.51
N LEU A 102 -7.40 -0.18 -3.18
CA LEU A 102 -7.76 -0.90 -4.40
C LEU A 102 -8.97 -1.82 -4.16
N PHE A 103 -8.95 -2.62 -3.09
CA PHE A 103 -10.09 -3.49 -2.77
C PHE A 103 -11.34 -2.71 -2.36
N LYS A 104 -11.18 -1.56 -1.69
CA LYS A 104 -12.31 -0.67 -1.38
C LYS A 104 -12.93 -0.13 -2.66
N GLU A 105 -12.12 0.33 -3.59
CA GLU A 105 -12.55 0.79 -4.90
C GLU A 105 -13.25 -0.32 -5.70
N TRP A 106 -12.66 -1.52 -5.76
CA TRP A 106 -13.21 -2.65 -6.48
C TRP A 106 -14.58 -3.07 -5.94
N LYS A 107 -14.69 -3.19 -4.61
CA LYS A 107 -15.93 -3.60 -3.94
C LYS A 107 -17.03 -2.54 -4.02
N SER A 108 -16.71 -1.28 -3.74
CA SER A 108 -17.71 -0.23 -3.57
C SER A 108 -18.03 0.56 -4.84
N HIS A 109 -17.04 0.77 -5.71
CA HIS A 109 -17.16 1.69 -6.86
C HIS A 109 -17.01 0.98 -8.21
N ASN A 110 -16.75 -0.32 -8.19
CA ASN A 110 -16.73 -1.16 -9.37
C ASN A 110 -17.67 -2.37 -9.26
N ARG A 111 -18.66 -2.26 -8.36
CA ARG A 111 -19.81 -3.14 -8.20
C ARG A 111 -19.49 -4.64 -8.06
N LEU A 112 -18.32 -5.02 -7.55
CA LEU A 112 -18.00 -6.44 -7.31
C LEU A 112 -19.02 -7.15 -6.41
N LYS A 113 -19.67 -6.42 -5.49
CA LYS A 113 -20.72 -6.94 -4.60
C LYS A 113 -22.14 -6.87 -5.19
N GLY A 114 -22.31 -6.32 -6.38
CA GLY A 114 -23.63 -6.06 -6.98
C GLY A 114 -24.17 -7.20 -7.84
N PHE A 115 -23.44 -8.30 -7.96
CA PHE A 115 -23.83 -9.44 -8.81
C PHE A 115 -24.79 -10.34 -8.05
N VAL A 116 -25.95 -10.61 -8.63
CA VAL A 116 -26.96 -11.54 -8.10
C VAL A 116 -27.06 -12.70 -9.07
N THR A 117 -26.26 -13.74 -8.86
CA THR A 117 -26.28 -14.97 -9.66
C THR A 117 -25.82 -16.16 -8.81
N GLY A 118 -26.48 -17.31 -8.99
CA GLY A 118 -26.07 -18.59 -8.39
C GLY A 118 -25.17 -19.43 -9.31
N GLU A 119 -25.06 -19.05 -10.59
CA GLU A 119 -24.26 -19.77 -11.58
C GLU A 119 -22.77 -19.39 -11.43
N LYS A 120 -21.93 -20.40 -11.18
CA LYS A 120 -20.50 -20.22 -10.89
C LYS A 120 -19.78 -19.61 -12.09
N ALA A 121 -20.07 -20.06 -13.30
CA ALA A 121 -19.43 -19.56 -14.52
C ALA A 121 -19.71 -18.07 -14.73
N ILE A 122 -20.97 -17.65 -14.52
CA ILE A 122 -21.37 -16.23 -14.62
C ILE A 122 -20.71 -15.41 -13.52
N ALA A 123 -20.69 -15.91 -12.27
CA ALA A 123 -20.05 -15.23 -11.16
C ALA A 123 -18.55 -14.96 -11.43
N GLU A 124 -17.82 -15.97 -11.89
CA GLU A 124 -16.40 -15.85 -12.24
C GLU A 124 -16.18 -14.83 -13.37
N GLY A 125 -16.98 -14.89 -14.44
CA GLY A 125 -16.93 -13.92 -15.54
C GLY A 125 -17.14 -12.49 -15.08
N LEU A 126 -18.09 -12.26 -14.18
CA LEU A 126 -18.39 -10.93 -13.62
C LEU A 126 -17.27 -10.42 -12.70
N VAL A 127 -16.62 -11.29 -11.92
CA VAL A 127 -15.43 -10.94 -11.12
C VAL A 127 -14.29 -10.45 -12.02
N TRP A 128 -13.96 -11.21 -13.08
CA TRP A 128 -12.91 -10.84 -14.02
C TRP A 128 -13.24 -9.57 -14.81
N THR A 129 -14.48 -9.44 -15.30
CA THR A 129 -14.94 -8.24 -16.02
C THR A 129 -14.89 -7.00 -15.13
N SER A 130 -15.29 -7.13 -13.87
CA SER A 130 -15.14 -6.07 -12.87
C SER A 130 -13.65 -5.70 -12.74
N LEU A 131 -12.76 -6.66 -12.50
CA LEU A 131 -11.33 -6.36 -12.35
C LEU A 131 -10.75 -5.68 -13.59
N LEU A 132 -11.11 -6.14 -14.79
CA LEU A 132 -10.67 -5.52 -16.05
C LEU A 132 -11.14 -4.07 -16.17
N SER A 133 -12.43 -3.82 -15.92
CA SER A 133 -13.00 -2.45 -15.92
C SER A 133 -12.30 -1.54 -14.91
N LEU A 134 -11.97 -2.04 -13.72
CA LEU A 134 -11.20 -1.31 -12.72
C LEU A 134 -9.82 -0.92 -13.25
N VAL A 135 -9.09 -1.86 -13.85
CA VAL A 135 -7.74 -1.60 -14.41
C VAL A 135 -7.82 -0.60 -15.56
N MET A 136 -8.76 -0.76 -16.50
CA MET A 136 -8.93 0.15 -17.62
C MET A 136 -9.26 1.57 -17.17
N LYS A 137 -10.24 1.74 -16.28
CA LYS A 137 -10.57 3.05 -15.69
C LYS A 137 -9.36 3.72 -15.08
N ARG A 138 -8.57 2.97 -14.31
CA ARG A 138 -7.38 3.49 -13.65
C ARG A 138 -6.35 3.94 -14.67
N ARG A 139 -6.10 3.15 -15.71
CA ARG A 139 -5.15 3.49 -16.78
C ARG A 139 -5.56 4.74 -17.55
N VAL A 140 -6.83 4.85 -17.94
CA VAL A 140 -7.35 6.03 -18.64
C VAL A 140 -7.27 7.27 -17.75
N ALA A 141 -7.74 7.17 -16.49
CA ALA A 141 -7.65 8.30 -15.57
C ALA A 141 -6.21 8.77 -15.34
N GLN A 142 -5.24 7.84 -15.29
CA GLN A 142 -3.81 8.15 -15.19
C GLN A 142 -3.21 8.73 -16.47
N SER A 143 -3.70 8.35 -17.65
CA SER A 143 -3.16 8.87 -18.91
C SER A 143 -3.66 10.29 -19.21
N VAL A 144 -4.90 10.62 -18.78
CA VAL A 144 -5.49 11.94 -19.01
C VAL A 144 -5.18 12.95 -17.90
N MET A 145 -4.65 12.50 -16.76
CA MET A 145 -4.28 13.36 -15.64
C MET A 145 -2.78 13.31 -15.36
N SER A 146 -2.11 14.46 -15.42
CA SER A 146 -0.69 14.63 -15.09
C SER A 146 -0.44 15.03 -13.62
N GLY A 147 -1.47 15.04 -12.77
CA GLY A 147 -1.41 15.59 -11.41
C GLY A 147 -1.74 14.60 -10.27
N ALA A 148 -1.97 15.15 -9.08
CA ALA A 148 -2.29 14.38 -7.87
C ALA A 148 -3.69 13.74 -7.94
N LEU A 149 -3.84 12.66 -8.72
CA LEU A 149 -5.11 11.94 -8.93
C LEU A 149 -5.44 11.00 -7.77
N SER A 150 -6.66 11.09 -7.24
CA SER A 150 -7.21 10.12 -6.30
C SER A 150 -8.05 9.08 -7.04
N MET A 151 -7.51 7.88 -7.24
CA MET A 151 -8.22 6.76 -7.90
C MET A 151 -9.57 6.45 -7.24
N LEU A 152 -9.64 6.58 -5.90
CA LEU A 152 -10.88 6.38 -5.17
C LEU A 152 -11.95 7.42 -5.52
N LYS A 153 -11.58 8.71 -5.66
CA LYS A 153 -12.53 9.76 -6.07
C LYS A 153 -12.93 9.60 -7.55
N ALA A 154 -11.96 9.30 -8.43
CA ALA A 154 -12.24 9.02 -9.83
C ALA A 154 -13.25 7.87 -9.97
N SER A 155 -13.07 6.78 -9.23
CA SER A 155 -13.97 5.63 -9.29
C SER A 155 -15.35 5.90 -8.68
N LYS A 156 -15.46 6.74 -7.64
CA LYS A 156 -16.76 7.16 -7.09
C LYS A 156 -17.68 7.80 -8.13
N ASN A 157 -17.10 8.60 -9.03
CA ASN A 157 -17.83 9.32 -10.07
C ASN A 157 -17.69 8.64 -11.44
N SER A 158 -17.39 7.34 -11.48
CA SER A 158 -17.12 6.65 -12.74
C SER A 158 -18.31 6.67 -13.70
N ALA A 159 -19.55 6.61 -13.23
CA ALA A 159 -20.71 6.74 -14.11
C ALA A 159 -20.72 8.07 -14.90
N THR A 160 -20.12 9.13 -14.37
CA THR A 160 -20.09 10.45 -15.00
C THR A 160 -19.07 10.52 -16.13
N TRP A 161 -17.82 10.09 -15.89
CA TRP A 161 -16.73 10.27 -16.86
C TRP A 161 -16.37 9.01 -17.66
N TRP A 162 -16.63 7.82 -17.11
CA TRP A 162 -16.24 6.56 -17.72
C TRP A 162 -17.32 5.97 -18.64
N LEU A 163 -18.59 6.05 -18.24
CA LEU A 163 -19.69 5.48 -19.04
C LEU A 163 -19.81 6.13 -20.43
N PRO A 164 -19.82 7.48 -20.56
CA PRO A 164 -19.90 8.12 -21.88
C PRO A 164 -18.70 7.79 -22.78
N LEU A 165 -17.53 7.59 -22.18
CA LEU A 165 -16.34 7.17 -22.92
C LEU A 165 -16.48 5.73 -23.43
N LEU A 166 -17.00 4.81 -22.62
CA LEU A 166 -17.26 3.44 -23.05
C LEU A 166 -18.32 3.38 -24.16
N GLU A 167 -19.37 4.19 -24.08
CA GLU A 167 -20.41 4.29 -25.11
C GLU A 167 -19.80 4.78 -26.44
N ALA A 168 -18.98 5.83 -26.41
CA ALA A 168 -18.29 6.34 -27.60
C ALA A 168 -17.34 5.29 -28.22
N VAL A 169 -16.63 4.52 -27.38
CA VAL A 169 -15.78 3.40 -27.82
C VAL A 169 -16.61 2.29 -28.46
N ALA A 170 -17.74 1.92 -27.86
CA ALA A 170 -18.64 0.89 -28.37
C ALA A 170 -19.22 1.27 -29.76
N HIS A 171 -19.55 2.55 -29.95
CA HIS A 171 -20.02 3.08 -31.24
C HIS A 171 -18.90 3.33 -32.26
N ARG A 172 -17.63 3.15 -31.89
CA ARG A 172 -16.44 3.41 -32.74
C ARG A 172 -16.38 4.86 -33.26
N ALA A 173 -16.94 5.80 -32.52
CA ALA A 173 -16.99 7.21 -32.89
C ALA A 173 -15.70 7.93 -32.45
N LEU A 174 -14.66 7.94 -33.31
CA LEU A 174 -13.33 8.46 -32.95
C LEU A 174 -13.35 9.91 -32.45
N THR A 175 -14.14 10.78 -33.09
CA THR A 175 -14.29 12.19 -32.69
C THR A 175 -14.90 12.27 -31.29
N GLU A 176 -15.98 11.54 -31.03
CA GLU A 176 -16.62 11.51 -29.72
C GLU A 176 -15.68 10.94 -28.65
N ILE A 177 -14.92 9.88 -28.95
CA ILE A 177 -13.94 9.30 -28.00
C ILE A 177 -12.96 10.37 -27.55
N ARG A 178 -12.43 11.17 -28.49
CA ARG A 178 -11.52 12.27 -28.19
C ARG A 178 -12.18 13.32 -27.29
N GLU A 179 -13.37 13.79 -27.67
CA GLU A 179 -14.12 14.77 -26.88
C GLU A 179 -14.43 14.26 -25.46
N ARG A 180 -14.80 12.98 -25.32
CA ARG A 180 -15.04 12.35 -24.02
C ARG A 180 -13.76 12.22 -23.19
N LEU A 181 -12.62 11.95 -23.80
CA LEU A 181 -11.33 11.91 -23.10
C LEU A 181 -10.92 13.30 -22.59
N GLU A 182 -11.04 14.33 -23.42
CA GLU A 182 -10.75 15.72 -23.05
C GLU A 182 -11.68 16.18 -21.92
N TRP A 183 -12.98 15.92 -22.04
CA TRP A 183 -13.93 16.23 -20.98
C TRP A 183 -13.69 15.42 -19.69
N ALA A 184 -13.32 14.15 -19.79
CA ALA A 184 -12.96 13.34 -18.63
C ALA A 184 -11.73 13.92 -17.91
N ALA A 185 -10.73 14.41 -18.64
CA ALA A 185 -9.57 15.08 -18.06
C ALA A 185 -9.99 16.29 -17.21
N ASP A 186 -10.80 17.18 -17.79
CA ASP A 186 -11.30 18.38 -17.10
C ASP A 186 -12.17 18.04 -15.89
N TYR A 187 -13.07 17.08 -16.04
CA TYR A 187 -13.96 16.64 -14.96
C TYR A 187 -13.16 16.06 -13.80
N LEU A 188 -12.19 15.18 -14.10
CA LEU A 188 -11.35 14.55 -13.09
C LEU A 188 -10.41 15.55 -12.40
N ALA A 189 -9.88 16.54 -13.14
CA ALA A 189 -9.07 17.62 -12.55
C ALA A 189 -9.85 18.41 -11.48
N LYS A 190 -11.16 18.63 -11.70
CA LYS A 190 -12.02 19.34 -10.74
C LYS A 190 -12.47 18.46 -9.57
N ASN A 191 -12.76 17.19 -9.83
CA ASN A 191 -13.52 16.35 -8.89
C ASN A 191 -12.70 15.21 -8.26
N ALA A 192 -11.60 14.80 -8.88
CA ALA A 192 -10.83 13.61 -8.49
C ALA A 192 -9.43 13.91 -7.93
N CYS A 193 -9.06 15.18 -7.75
CA CYS A 193 -7.79 15.55 -7.13
C CYS A 193 -7.69 15.06 -5.67
N ARG A 194 -6.49 14.59 -5.29
CA ARG A 194 -6.17 14.18 -3.91
C ARG A 194 -6.33 15.38 -2.99
N THR A 195 -7.04 15.19 -1.89
CA THR A 195 -7.08 16.19 -0.82
C THR A 195 -5.70 16.27 -0.15
N LYS A 196 -5.27 17.48 0.23
CA LYS A 196 -4.02 17.71 0.96
C LYS A 196 -3.96 16.80 2.20
N GLN A 197 -2.97 15.93 2.26
CA GLN A 197 -2.79 15.01 3.37
C GLN A 197 -2.06 15.71 4.52
N ARG A 198 -2.34 15.28 5.76
CA ARG A 198 -1.53 15.68 6.92
C ARG A 198 -0.10 15.16 6.75
N LYS A 199 0.91 15.88 7.27
CA LYS A 199 2.33 15.51 7.18
C LYS A 199 2.59 14.04 7.59
N SER A 200 1.91 13.57 8.63
CA SER A 200 2.02 12.18 9.12
C SER A 200 1.51 11.09 8.17
N ILE A 201 0.80 11.46 7.10
CA ILE A 201 0.14 10.53 6.15
C ILE A 201 0.65 10.74 4.71
N GLN A 202 1.40 11.82 4.45
CA GLN A 202 1.78 12.28 3.11
C GLN A 202 2.50 11.23 2.25
N ASN A 203 3.24 10.32 2.88
CA ASN A 203 3.98 9.24 2.19
C ASN A 203 3.19 7.92 2.08
N ARG A 204 1.86 7.95 2.24
CA ARG A 204 1.01 6.76 2.03
C ARG A 204 0.61 6.55 0.58
N THR A 205 0.85 7.50 -0.33
CA THR A 205 0.56 7.33 -1.77
C THR A 205 1.49 6.28 -2.39
N LEU A 206 1.09 5.68 -3.52
CA LEU A 206 1.95 4.73 -4.22
C LEU A 206 3.27 5.38 -4.67
N GLU A 207 3.22 6.58 -5.23
CA GLU A 207 4.41 7.40 -5.55
C GLU A 207 5.30 7.59 -4.32
N GLY A 208 4.72 7.94 -3.16
CA GLY A 208 5.48 8.11 -1.92
C GLY A 208 6.13 6.82 -1.41
N VAL A 209 5.51 5.67 -1.69
CA VAL A 209 6.14 4.37 -1.41
C VAL A 209 7.28 4.09 -2.38
N LEU A 210 7.07 4.27 -3.69
CA LEU A 210 8.09 4.05 -4.70
C LEU A 210 9.33 4.94 -4.48
N ASN A 211 9.12 6.22 -4.18
CA ASN A 211 10.20 7.13 -3.83
C ASN A 211 10.96 6.67 -2.58
N GLY A 212 10.25 6.14 -1.58
CA GLY A 212 10.86 5.57 -0.37
C GLY A 212 11.52 4.21 -0.56
N LEU A 213 11.37 3.58 -1.72
CA LEU A 213 12.10 2.36 -2.11
C LEU A 213 13.36 2.70 -2.93
N ALA A 214 13.32 3.80 -3.67
CA ALA A 214 14.44 4.32 -4.46
C ALA A 214 15.47 5.12 -3.63
N ALA A 215 15.12 5.48 -2.39
CA ALA A 215 15.98 6.12 -1.40
C ALA A 215 16.78 5.08 -0.59
#